data_AF-A0A925WJG4-F1
#
_entry.id   AF-A0A925WJG4-F1
#
_cell.length_a   1.000
_cell.length_b   1.000
_cell.length_c   1.000
_cell.angle_alpha   90.00
_cell.angle_beta   90.00
_cell.angle_gamma   90.00
#
_symmetry.space_group_name_H-M   'P 1'
#
loop_
_entity.id
_entity.type
_entity.pdbx_description
1 polymer ?
#
loop_
_entity_poly.entity_id
_entity_poly.type
_entity_poly.pdbx_seq_one_letter_code
_entity_poly.pdbx_strand_id
1 'polypeptide(L)'
;MAQYDWHDLMTRYNQAILNSKYRQYLPPDVGARGWLGKASATEQQLKDLETRLQYPLPPSYRSFLAYSNGWEMTAPYLYRVWSAQDVAWFAVNNQGWIDAYTDQIAVGEETDFIAAVDIEQIEQLGMMTGVIPMLRTEHLKTALEVSEIGDAAIYLLNPLVINAEGEWEAWLFADWLPGARRYPSFWALMQAEYAGFVARQV
;
A
#
# COMPACT_ATOMS: atom_id res chain seq x y z
N MET A 1 1.49 -5.39 -25.05
CA MET A 1 0.62 -5.85 -23.95
C MET A 1 0.88 -4.91 -22.78
N ALA A 2 -0.15 -4.29 -22.20
CA ALA A 2 0.05 -3.53 -20.97
C ALA A 2 0.50 -4.53 -19.89
N GLN A 3 1.61 -4.26 -19.22
CA GLN A 3 2.15 -5.13 -18.16
C GLN A 3 1.16 -5.29 -16.99
N TYR A 4 0.21 -4.35 -16.84
CA TYR A 4 -0.79 -4.30 -15.79
C TYR A 4 -2.18 -4.04 -16.38
N ASP A 5 -3.11 -4.98 -16.24
CA ASP A 5 -4.49 -4.84 -16.71
C ASP A 5 -5.37 -4.19 -15.63
N TRP A 6 -5.14 -2.89 -15.40
CA TRP A 6 -5.92 -2.10 -14.44
C TRP A 6 -7.40 -2.02 -14.83
N HIS A 7 -7.71 -2.05 -16.13
CA HIS A 7 -9.10 -1.99 -16.57
C HIS A 7 -9.88 -3.21 -16.08
N ASP A 8 -9.37 -4.43 -16.32
CA ASP A 8 -10.03 -5.65 -15.87
C ASP A 8 -10.10 -5.74 -14.34
N LEU A 9 -8.97 -5.56 -13.65
CA LEU A 9 -8.91 -5.68 -12.19
C LEU A 9 -9.87 -4.69 -11.52
N MET A 10 -9.81 -3.40 -11.89
CA MET A 10 -10.60 -2.37 -11.23
C MET A 10 -12.09 -2.42 -11.61
N THR A 11 -12.43 -2.93 -12.79
CA THR A 11 -13.83 -3.21 -13.15
C THR A 11 -14.41 -4.31 -12.25
N ARG A 12 -13.66 -5.40 -12.06
CA ARG A 12 -14.06 -6.48 -11.14
C ARG A 12 -14.14 -5.99 -9.70
N TYR A 13 -13.18 -5.16 -9.28
CA TYR A 13 -13.16 -4.53 -7.96
C TYR A 13 -14.42 -3.67 -7.72
N ASN A 14 -14.73 -2.79 -8.67
CA ASN A 14 -15.89 -1.91 -8.64
C ASN A 14 -17.20 -2.70 -8.47
N GLN A 15 -17.39 -3.74 -9.29
CA GLN A 15 -18.58 -4.59 -9.24
C GLN A 15 -18.69 -5.33 -7.90
N ALA A 16 -17.59 -5.92 -7.42
CA ALA A 16 -17.58 -6.66 -6.15
C ALA A 16 -17.97 -5.77 -4.98
N ILE A 17 -17.52 -4.51 -4.95
CA ILE A 17 -17.87 -3.56 -3.90
C ILE A 17 -19.33 -3.11 -4.01
N LEU A 18 -19.77 -2.68 -5.20
CA LEU A 18 -21.12 -2.17 -5.41
C LEU A 18 -22.22 -3.21 -5.20
N ASN A 19 -21.89 -4.49 -5.32
CA ASN A 19 -22.79 -5.61 -5.07
C ASN A 19 -22.70 -6.15 -3.62
N SER A 20 -21.80 -5.60 -2.80
CA SER A 20 -21.61 -6.03 -1.41
C SER A 20 -22.39 -5.16 -0.43
N LYS A 21 -22.47 -5.64 0.82
CA LYS A 21 -22.96 -4.83 1.96
C LYS A 21 -22.17 -3.53 2.17
N TYR A 22 -20.95 -3.42 1.63
CA TYR A 22 -20.11 -2.25 1.81
C TYR A 22 -20.50 -1.06 0.93
N ARG A 23 -21.40 -1.25 -0.05
CA ARG A 23 -21.97 -0.16 -0.84
C ARG A 23 -22.55 0.95 0.03
N GLN A 24 -23.11 0.61 1.20
CA GLN A 24 -23.72 1.57 2.12
C GLN A 24 -22.72 2.56 2.75
N TYR A 25 -21.43 2.23 2.75
CA TYR A 25 -20.36 3.08 3.28
C TYR A 25 -19.72 3.96 2.22
N LEU A 26 -20.11 3.80 0.94
CA LEU A 26 -19.61 4.65 -0.12
C LEU A 26 -20.21 6.06 -0.03
N PRO A 27 -19.45 7.10 -0.43
CA PRO A 27 -20.00 8.43 -0.58
C PRO A 27 -21.22 8.43 -1.52
N PRO A 28 -22.27 9.24 -1.25
CA PRO A 28 -23.53 9.19 -2.02
C PRO A 28 -23.36 9.38 -3.53
N ASP A 29 -22.43 10.24 -3.94
CA ASP A 29 -22.11 10.50 -5.35
C ASP A 29 -21.48 9.27 -6.03
N VAL A 30 -20.66 8.51 -5.31
CA VAL A 30 -20.04 7.25 -5.76
C VAL A 30 -21.09 6.18 -5.96
N GLY A 31 -22.01 6.04 -5.00
CA GLY A 31 -23.14 5.12 -5.10
C GLY A 31 -24.06 5.41 -6.29
N ALA A 32 -24.24 6.70 -6.63
CA ALA A 32 -25.06 7.15 -7.76
C ALA A 32 -24.38 6.97 -9.12
N ARG A 33 -23.07 7.29 -9.23
CA ARG A 33 -22.30 7.14 -10.48
C ARG A 33 -21.99 5.68 -10.82
N GLY A 34 -22.04 4.77 -9.84
CA GLY A 34 -21.80 3.34 -10.05
C GLY A 34 -20.36 2.99 -10.44
N TRP A 35 -19.43 3.89 -10.15
CA TRP A 35 -18.01 3.76 -10.42
C TRP A 35 -17.22 4.28 -9.22
N LEU A 36 -16.14 3.62 -8.80
CA LEU A 36 -15.32 4.05 -7.66
C LEU A 36 -14.09 4.88 -8.07
N GLY A 37 -13.56 4.69 -9.27
CA GLY A 37 -12.35 5.38 -9.72
C GLY A 37 -12.57 6.85 -10.09
N LYS A 38 -11.51 7.65 -10.04
CA LYS A 38 -11.47 9.03 -10.54
C LYS A 38 -10.96 9.11 -11.97
N ALA A 39 -11.01 10.30 -12.55
CA ALA A 39 -10.39 10.59 -13.83
C ALA A 39 -8.89 10.25 -13.81
N SER A 40 -8.33 9.88 -14.96
CA SER A 40 -6.91 9.61 -15.17
C SER A 40 -6.02 10.78 -14.75
N ALA A 41 -4.87 10.50 -14.14
CA ALA A 41 -3.84 11.50 -13.93
C ALA A 41 -3.21 11.90 -15.27
N THR A 42 -2.96 13.19 -15.44
CA THR A 42 -2.24 13.67 -16.62
C THR A 42 -0.74 13.39 -16.47
N GLU A 43 -0.03 13.27 -17.60
CA GLU A 43 1.43 13.13 -17.59
C GLU A 43 2.13 14.27 -16.86
N GLN A 44 1.54 15.48 -16.85
CA GLN A 44 2.08 16.60 -16.06
C GLN A 44 1.92 16.34 -14.56
N GLN A 45 0.75 15.90 -14.09
CA GLN A 45 0.52 15.59 -12.68
C GLN A 45 1.44 14.48 -12.16
N LEU A 46 1.72 13.47 -13.00
CA LEU A 46 2.66 12.39 -12.66
C LEU A 46 4.09 12.91 -12.56
N LYS A 47 4.53 13.74 -13.52
CA LYS A 47 5.87 14.36 -13.48
C LYS A 47 6.04 15.30 -12.30
N ASP A 48 5.00 16.07 -11.95
CA ASP A 48 5.01 16.95 -10.79
C ASP A 48 5.16 16.14 -9.50
N LEU A 49 4.47 15.00 -9.39
CA LEU A 49 4.61 14.06 -8.29
C LEU A 49 6.04 13.49 -8.22
N GLU A 50 6.57 12.94 -9.32
CA GLU A 50 7.94 12.42 -9.38
C GLU A 50 8.99 13.48 -9.00
N THR A 51 8.81 14.72 -9.47
CA THR A 51 9.68 15.86 -9.12
C THR A 51 9.60 16.19 -7.64
N ARG A 52 8.38 16.22 -7.07
CA ARG A 52 8.15 16.49 -5.65
C ARG A 52 8.73 15.41 -4.74
N LEU A 53 8.65 14.15 -5.15
CA LEU A 53 9.24 13.02 -4.43
C LEU A 53 10.75 12.93 -4.64
N GLN A 54 11.29 13.48 -5.73
CA GLN A 54 12.67 13.27 -6.18
C GLN A 54 12.99 11.80 -6.51
N TYR A 55 11.95 11.02 -6.83
CA TYR A 55 12.03 9.61 -7.23
C TYR A 55 11.11 9.34 -8.42
N PRO A 56 11.52 8.49 -9.38
CA PRO A 56 10.58 7.94 -10.35
C PRO A 56 9.58 7.03 -9.64
N LEU A 57 8.30 7.10 -10.01
CA LEU A 57 7.27 6.24 -9.42
C LEU A 57 7.46 4.79 -9.88
N PRO A 58 7.11 3.80 -9.04
CA PRO A 58 7.14 2.41 -9.48
C PRO A 58 6.14 2.18 -10.63
N PRO A 59 6.48 1.41 -11.68
CA PRO A 59 5.71 1.36 -12.92
C PRO A 59 4.23 1.01 -12.74
N SER A 60 3.90 0.10 -11.83
CA SER A 60 2.52 -0.30 -11.56
C SER A 60 1.72 0.81 -10.88
N TYR A 61 2.30 1.53 -9.92
CA TYR A 61 1.62 2.65 -9.28
C TYR A 61 1.46 3.85 -10.22
N ARG A 62 2.48 4.14 -11.03
CA ARG A 62 2.41 5.19 -12.06
C ARG A 62 1.31 4.90 -13.08
N SER A 63 1.25 3.66 -13.57
CA SER A 63 0.21 3.23 -14.51
C SER A 63 -1.18 3.18 -13.89
N PHE A 64 -1.28 2.86 -12.60
CA PHE A 64 -2.54 2.98 -11.84
C PHE A 64 -3.03 4.42 -11.81
N LEU A 65 -2.19 5.40 -11.46
CA LEU A 65 -2.58 6.81 -11.44
C LEU A 65 -2.97 7.32 -12.83
N ALA A 66 -2.26 6.88 -13.88
CA ALA A 66 -2.64 7.17 -15.27
C ALA A 66 -4.00 6.54 -15.66
N TYR A 67 -4.37 5.41 -15.07
CA TYR A 67 -5.69 4.81 -15.25
C TYR A 67 -6.75 5.54 -14.41
N SER A 68 -6.48 5.82 -13.14
CA SER A 68 -7.37 6.48 -12.20
C SER A 68 -6.58 7.24 -11.13
N ASN A 69 -6.76 8.57 -11.07
CA ASN A 69 -6.06 9.44 -10.12
C ASN A 69 -6.71 9.39 -8.72
N GLY A 70 -6.66 8.22 -8.10
CA GLY A 70 -7.28 7.91 -6.81
C GLY A 70 -8.51 7.02 -6.92
N TRP A 71 -8.83 6.34 -5.82
CA TRP A 71 -9.87 5.31 -5.78
C TRP A 71 -10.52 5.22 -4.40
N GLU A 72 -11.85 5.22 -4.32
CA GLU A 72 -12.60 5.50 -3.07
C GLU A 72 -12.71 4.34 -2.06
N MET A 73 -12.62 3.09 -2.50
CA MET A 73 -12.62 1.94 -1.57
C MET A 73 -11.91 0.75 -2.19
N THR A 74 -10.92 0.22 -1.48
CA THR A 74 -10.28 -1.05 -1.85
C THR A 74 -10.68 -2.15 -0.88
N ALA A 75 -10.69 -1.91 0.42
CA ALA A 75 -11.17 -2.89 1.38
C ALA A 75 -12.09 -2.25 2.41
N PRO A 76 -12.87 -3.03 3.17
CA PRO A 76 -13.69 -2.51 4.26
C PRO A 76 -12.91 -1.69 5.29
N TYR A 77 -11.62 -2.02 5.44
CA TYR A 77 -10.67 -1.41 6.37
C TYR A 77 -9.79 -0.35 5.70
N LEU A 78 -9.96 -0.09 4.40
CA LEU A 78 -9.14 0.81 3.61
C LEU A 78 -10.02 1.64 2.68
N TYR A 79 -10.21 2.88 3.10
CA TYR A 79 -11.05 3.84 2.42
C TYR A 79 -10.39 4.24 1.09
N ARG A 80 -9.56 5.29 1.04
CA ARG A 80 -9.22 5.86 -0.27
C ARG A 80 -7.76 5.68 -0.68
N VAL A 81 -7.49 5.21 -1.89
CA VAL A 81 -6.19 5.39 -2.55
C VAL A 81 -6.10 6.83 -3.04
N TRP A 82 -5.03 7.52 -2.67
CA TRP A 82 -4.85 8.95 -2.90
C TRP A 82 -4.61 9.30 -4.36
N SER A 83 -4.92 10.56 -4.67
CA SER A 83 -4.55 11.16 -5.96
C SER A 83 -3.07 11.54 -5.95
N ALA A 84 -2.48 11.76 -7.12
CA ALA A 84 -1.08 12.16 -7.28
C ALA A 84 -0.73 13.46 -6.50
N GLN A 85 -1.73 14.31 -6.26
CA GLN A 85 -1.56 15.55 -5.51
C GLN A 85 -1.47 15.33 -4.00
N ASP A 86 -2.17 14.32 -3.48
CA ASP A 86 -2.34 14.10 -2.05
C ASP A 86 -1.25 13.18 -1.47
N VAL A 87 -0.61 12.37 -2.32
CA VAL A 87 0.47 11.45 -1.94
C VAL A 87 1.60 12.17 -1.22
N ALA A 88 2.07 11.62 -0.10
CA ALA A 88 3.14 12.20 0.70
C ALA A 88 4.03 11.12 1.33
N TRP A 89 5.22 11.50 1.78
CA TRP A 89 6.04 10.61 2.59
C TRP A 89 5.35 10.36 3.93
N PHE A 90 5.30 9.10 4.36
CA PHE A 90 4.63 8.67 5.58
C PHE A 90 5.07 9.47 6.81
N ALA A 91 6.37 9.76 6.91
CA ALA A 91 6.94 10.55 8.01
C ALA A 91 6.38 11.98 8.14
N VAL A 92 5.82 12.57 7.07
CA VAL A 92 5.25 13.92 7.11
C VAL A 92 4.01 13.97 8.00
N ASN A 93 3.17 12.92 7.95
CA ASN A 93 1.87 12.90 8.63
C ASN A 93 1.84 11.95 9.84
N ASN A 94 2.75 10.98 9.89
CA ASN A 94 2.64 9.83 10.79
C ASN A 94 3.88 9.62 11.68
N GLN A 95 4.55 10.70 12.10
CA GLN A 95 5.75 10.61 12.95
C GLN A 95 5.50 9.82 14.25
N GLY A 96 4.36 10.05 14.93
CA GLY A 96 4.02 9.31 16.15
C GLY A 96 3.85 7.80 15.94
N TRP A 97 3.41 7.37 14.75
CA TRP A 97 3.36 5.96 14.37
C TRP A 97 4.76 5.38 14.15
N ILE A 98 5.66 6.15 13.52
CA ILE A 98 7.07 5.75 13.35
C ILE A 98 7.74 5.59 14.73
N ASP A 99 7.53 6.55 15.63
CA ASP A 99 8.13 6.54 16.95
C ASP A 99 7.66 5.31 17.75
N ALA A 100 6.35 5.01 17.74
CA ALA A 100 5.79 3.84 18.42
C ALA A 100 6.43 2.50 17.95
N TYR A 101 6.68 2.34 16.66
CA TYR A 101 7.32 1.14 16.11
C TYR A 101 8.85 1.12 16.29
N THR A 102 9.49 2.29 16.34
CA THR A 102 10.95 2.39 16.56
C THR A 102 11.30 2.19 18.04
N ASP A 103 10.49 2.75 18.96
CA ASP A 103 10.72 2.68 20.40
C ASP A 103 10.44 1.29 20.99
N GLN A 104 9.48 0.53 20.42
CA GLN A 104 9.23 -0.85 20.82
C GLN A 104 10.46 -1.77 20.64
N ILE A 105 11.35 -1.45 19.68
CA ILE A 105 12.62 -2.16 19.49
C ILE A 105 13.66 -1.71 20.53
N ALA A 106 13.63 -0.44 20.95
CA ALA A 106 14.57 0.10 21.93
C ALA A 106 14.31 -0.35 23.38
N VAL A 107 13.07 -0.76 23.71
CA VAL A 107 12.69 -1.22 25.06
C VAL A 107 12.93 -2.72 25.26
N GLY A 108 13.26 -3.47 24.20
CA GLY A 108 13.75 -4.83 24.29
C GLY A 108 15.28 -4.87 24.38
N GLU A 109 15.82 -4.87 25.60
CA GLU A 109 17.23 -5.21 25.86
C GLU A 109 17.50 -6.66 25.38
N GLU A 110 17.85 -6.84 24.11
CA GLU A 110 18.63 -7.95 23.54
C GLU A 110 18.96 -7.66 22.06
N THR A 111 19.56 -6.50 21.78
CA THR A 111 19.81 -6.01 20.40
C THR A 111 21.17 -6.41 19.80
N ASP A 112 22.00 -7.19 20.51
CA ASP A 112 23.28 -7.67 19.97
C ASP A 112 23.13 -8.86 19.00
N PHE A 113 21.97 -9.53 18.98
CA PHE A 113 21.76 -10.70 18.11
C PHE A 113 21.30 -10.34 16.70
N ILE A 114 20.63 -9.21 16.48
CA ILE A 114 20.01 -8.87 15.18
C ILE A 114 21.00 -8.17 14.25
N ALA A 115 21.99 -7.45 14.78
CA ALA A 115 22.98 -6.74 13.96
C ALA A 115 23.94 -7.67 13.19
N ALA A 116 23.99 -8.96 13.52
CA ALA A 116 24.89 -9.94 12.92
C ALA A 116 24.20 -10.97 12.01
N VAL A 117 22.86 -10.93 11.87
CA VAL A 117 22.11 -11.89 11.06
C VAL A 117 21.82 -11.28 9.69
N ASP A 118 22.20 -11.98 8.64
CA ASP A 118 21.92 -11.60 7.26
C ASP A 118 20.39 -11.45 7.04
N ILE A 119 19.98 -10.44 6.29
CA ILE A 119 18.58 -10.15 5.95
C ILE A 119 17.90 -11.41 5.37
N GLU A 120 18.62 -12.19 4.55
CA GLU A 120 18.09 -13.46 4.01
C GLU A 120 17.81 -14.51 5.09
N GLN A 121 18.66 -14.56 6.14
CA GLN A 121 18.46 -15.48 7.26
C GLN A 121 17.31 -15.02 8.15
N ILE A 122 17.12 -13.72 8.34
CA ILE A 122 15.95 -13.16 9.06
C ILE A 122 14.65 -13.52 8.32
N GLU A 123 14.65 -13.42 6.99
CA GLU A 123 13.48 -13.78 6.18
C GLU A 123 13.17 -15.28 6.24
N GLN A 124 14.18 -16.15 6.18
CA GLN A 124 14.01 -17.60 6.35
C GLN A 124 13.55 -17.98 7.76
N LEU A 125 14.13 -17.36 8.79
CA LEU A 125 13.77 -17.61 10.19
C LEU A 125 12.33 -17.18 10.46
N GLY A 126 11.90 -16.06 9.89
CA GLY A 126 10.53 -15.57 10.01
C GLY A 126 9.50 -16.49 9.34
N MET A 127 9.85 -17.08 8.19
CA MET A 127 9.02 -18.11 7.55
C MET A 127 8.97 -19.43 8.34
N MET A 128 10.06 -19.81 9.03
CA MET A 128 10.13 -21.03 9.85
C MET A 128 9.41 -20.92 11.20
N THR A 129 9.43 -19.74 11.82
CA THR A 129 8.92 -19.52 13.19
C THR A 129 7.51 -18.93 13.23
N GLY A 130 6.98 -18.49 12.08
CA GLY A 130 5.70 -17.77 12.00
C GLY A 130 5.80 -16.32 12.49
N VAL A 131 6.99 -15.87 12.87
CA VAL A 131 7.30 -14.46 13.15
C VAL A 131 7.52 -13.79 11.80
N ILE A 132 6.49 -13.11 11.27
CA ILE A 132 6.55 -12.39 9.98
C ILE A 132 7.85 -11.57 9.95
N PRO A 133 8.68 -11.64 8.87
CA PRO A 133 9.99 -11.02 8.89
C PRO A 133 9.80 -9.55 9.23
N MET A 134 10.41 -9.17 10.36
CA MET A 134 10.11 -7.96 11.09
C MET A 134 10.02 -6.80 10.12
N LEU A 135 8.91 -6.05 10.22
CA LEU A 135 8.75 -4.77 9.57
C LEU A 135 10.09 -4.02 9.62
N ARG A 136 10.62 -3.64 8.46
CA ARG A 136 11.82 -2.80 8.39
C ARG A 136 11.45 -1.42 8.87
N THR A 137 11.40 -1.24 10.18
CA THR A 137 10.94 -0.01 10.86
C THR A 137 11.77 1.18 10.43
N GLU A 138 13.04 0.96 10.11
CA GLU A 138 13.94 1.93 9.53
C GLU A 138 13.49 2.43 8.13
N HIS A 139 12.78 1.60 7.35
CA HIS A 139 12.22 1.98 6.05
C HIS A 139 10.91 2.78 6.17
N LEU A 140 10.21 2.76 7.31
CA LEU A 140 8.96 3.53 7.48
C LEU A 140 9.16 5.03 7.26
N LYS A 141 10.33 5.56 7.67
CA LYS A 141 10.68 6.98 7.53
C LYS A 141 10.76 7.44 6.08
N THR A 142 11.03 6.51 5.18
CA THR A 142 11.19 6.76 3.74
C THR A 142 10.06 6.17 2.92
N ALA A 143 9.05 5.56 3.54
CA ALA A 143 7.95 4.94 2.83
C ALA A 143 6.97 6.00 2.31
N LEU A 144 6.48 5.81 1.09
CA LEU A 144 5.50 6.68 0.45
C LEU A 144 4.09 6.24 0.84
N GLU A 145 3.32 7.14 1.45
CA GLU A 145 1.92 6.90 1.80
C GLU A 145 1.02 7.20 0.61
N VAL A 146 0.23 6.19 0.21
CA VAL A 146 -0.60 6.26 -1.00
C VAL A 146 -2.09 6.03 -0.73
N SER A 147 -2.49 5.92 0.54
CA SER A 147 -3.90 5.79 0.91
C SER A 147 -4.24 6.56 2.17
N GLU A 148 -5.52 6.82 2.35
CA GLU A 148 -6.10 7.31 3.59
C GLU A 148 -6.03 6.23 4.66
N ILE A 149 -5.83 6.65 5.92
CA ILE A 149 -5.91 5.77 7.08
C ILE A 149 -7.34 5.26 7.16
N GLY A 150 -7.48 3.95 7.06
CA GLY A 150 -8.76 3.29 7.23
C GLY A 150 -9.08 2.97 8.68
N ASP A 151 -9.56 1.76 8.92
CA ASP A 151 -9.52 1.17 10.25
C ASP A 151 -8.04 0.89 10.54
N ALA A 152 -7.26 1.78 11.15
CA ALA A 152 -5.83 1.58 11.49
C ALA A 152 -4.91 0.90 10.43
N ALA A 153 -5.21 1.04 9.14
CA ALA A 153 -4.53 0.38 8.04
C ALA A 153 -4.24 1.36 6.91
N ILE A 154 -3.11 1.17 6.23
CA ILE A 154 -2.65 2.05 5.16
C ILE A 154 -1.79 1.30 4.13
N TYR A 155 -1.75 1.83 2.92
CA TYR A 155 -0.82 1.40 1.88
C TYR A 155 0.42 2.26 1.85
N LEU A 156 1.58 1.60 1.92
CA LEU A 156 2.89 2.23 1.79
C LEU A 156 3.65 1.64 0.60
N LEU A 157 4.45 2.45 -0.08
CA LEU A 157 5.41 2.01 -1.10
C LEU A 157 6.84 2.28 -0.62
N ASN A 158 7.71 1.28 -0.69
CA ASN A 158 9.04 1.34 -0.13
C ASN A 158 10.10 1.62 -1.22
N PRO A 159 10.63 2.85 -1.34
CA PRO A 159 11.63 3.18 -2.36
C PRO A 159 13.00 2.54 -2.12
N LEU A 160 13.24 1.94 -0.95
CA LEU A 160 14.52 1.31 -0.61
C LEU A 160 14.60 -0.15 -1.07
N VAL A 161 13.47 -0.75 -1.46
CA VAL A 161 13.39 -2.13 -1.94
C VAL A 161 12.77 -2.10 -3.33
N ILE A 162 13.62 -2.15 -4.35
CA ILE A 162 13.24 -2.06 -5.76
C ILE A 162 13.62 -3.38 -6.45
N ASN A 163 12.67 -4.00 -7.15
CA ASN A 163 12.90 -5.25 -7.88
C ASN A 163 13.51 -5.00 -9.27
N ALA A 164 13.78 -6.08 -10.03
CA ALA A 164 14.40 -6.00 -11.36
C ALA A 164 13.54 -5.24 -12.40
N GLU A 165 12.23 -5.18 -12.18
CA GLU A 165 11.27 -4.46 -13.03
C GLU A 165 11.12 -2.98 -12.64
N GLY A 166 11.81 -2.51 -11.59
CA GLY A 166 11.69 -1.15 -11.07
C GLY A 166 10.49 -0.94 -10.16
N GLU A 167 9.78 -2.01 -9.77
CA GLU A 167 8.69 -1.94 -8.79
C GLU A 167 9.24 -1.80 -7.39
N TRP A 168 8.56 -0.95 -6.60
CA TRP A 168 8.81 -0.82 -5.18
C TRP A 168 8.02 -1.88 -4.42
N GLU A 169 8.61 -2.41 -3.36
CA GLU A 169 7.88 -3.24 -2.41
C GLU A 169 6.69 -2.45 -1.85
N ALA A 170 5.50 -3.05 -1.86
CA ALA A 170 4.27 -2.42 -1.42
C ALA A 170 3.77 -3.10 -0.14
N TRP A 171 3.31 -2.30 0.82
CA TRP A 171 2.92 -2.77 2.15
C TRP A 171 1.45 -2.49 2.42
N LEU A 172 0.74 -3.51 2.89
CA LEU A 172 -0.42 -3.30 3.76
C LEU A 172 0.10 -3.22 5.18
N PHE A 173 0.18 -2.00 5.71
CA PHE A 173 0.62 -1.72 7.07
C PHE A 173 -0.61 -1.47 7.95
N ALA A 174 -0.75 -2.23 9.04
CA ALA A 174 -1.91 -2.10 9.93
C ALA A 174 -1.58 -2.53 11.36
N ASP A 175 -2.23 -1.90 12.34
CA ASP A 175 -1.94 -2.13 13.77
C ASP A 175 -2.29 -3.55 14.26
N TRP A 176 -3.20 -4.26 13.57
CA TRP A 176 -3.54 -5.65 13.88
C TRP A 176 -2.68 -6.68 13.15
N LEU A 177 -1.77 -6.23 12.28
CA LEU A 177 -0.73 -7.09 11.72
C LEU A 177 0.51 -6.97 12.62
N PRO A 178 1.37 -7.99 12.67
CA PRO A 178 2.71 -7.84 13.25
C PRO A 178 3.57 -7.02 12.28
N GLY A 179 3.23 -5.73 12.12
CA GLY A 179 3.80 -4.79 11.17
C GLY A 179 3.07 -4.73 9.83
N ALA A 180 3.68 -5.25 8.77
CA ALA A 180 3.15 -5.14 7.41
C ALA A 180 3.08 -6.49 6.69
N ARG A 181 2.04 -6.66 5.85
CA ARG A 181 2.08 -7.63 4.76
C ARG A 181 2.76 -6.98 3.57
N ARG A 182 3.81 -7.63 3.06
CA ARG A 182 4.66 -7.11 1.99
C ARG A 182 4.34 -7.79 0.68
N TYR A 183 4.37 -7.02 -0.40
CA TYR A 183 4.09 -7.44 -1.76
C TYR A 183 5.19 -6.92 -2.68
N PRO A 184 5.54 -7.64 -3.75
CA PRO A 184 6.63 -7.24 -4.65
C PRO A 184 6.33 -5.99 -5.50
N SER A 185 5.07 -5.53 -5.53
CA SER A 185 4.64 -4.36 -6.29
C SER A 185 3.27 -3.87 -5.82
N PHE A 186 2.90 -2.64 -6.19
CA PHE A 186 1.55 -2.12 -5.97
C PHE A 186 0.49 -2.95 -6.74
N TRP A 187 0.81 -3.44 -7.93
CA TRP A 187 -0.04 -4.37 -8.67
C TRP A 187 -0.31 -5.67 -7.92
N ALA A 188 0.72 -6.27 -7.31
CA ALA A 188 0.56 -7.50 -6.51
C ALA A 188 -0.31 -7.26 -5.26
N LEU A 189 -0.11 -6.13 -4.59
CA LEU A 189 -0.93 -5.70 -3.45
C LEU A 189 -2.41 -5.57 -3.85
N MET A 190 -2.71 -4.85 -4.94
CA MET A 190 -4.09 -4.63 -5.38
C MET A 190 -4.81 -5.91 -5.77
N GLN A 191 -4.11 -6.86 -6.41
CA GLN A 191 -4.67 -8.19 -6.71
C GLN A 191 -4.94 -9.01 -5.44
N ALA A 192 -4.02 -9.00 -4.48
CA ALA A 192 -4.17 -9.73 -3.24
C ALA A 192 -5.34 -9.19 -2.40
N GLU A 193 -5.50 -7.87 -2.32
CA GLU A 193 -6.60 -7.25 -1.60
C GLU A 193 -7.96 -7.52 -2.28
N TYR A 194 -8.00 -7.49 -3.62
CA TYR A 194 -9.20 -7.92 -4.36
C TYR A 194 -9.56 -9.38 -4.05
N ALA A 195 -8.59 -10.29 -4.15
CA ALA A 195 -8.81 -11.71 -3.88
C ALA A 195 -9.28 -11.95 -2.44
N GLY A 196 -8.65 -11.30 -1.47
CA GLY A 196 -9.03 -11.37 -0.06
C GLY A 196 -10.41 -10.76 0.21
N PHE A 197 -10.79 -9.69 -0.49
CA PHE A 197 -12.13 -9.12 -0.40
C PHE A 197 -13.20 -10.10 -0.90
N VAL A 198 -13.01 -10.68 -2.09
CA VAL A 198 -13.95 -11.65 -2.67
C VAL A 198 -14.09 -12.90 -1.79
N ALA A 199 -12.98 -13.43 -1.26
CA ALA A 199 -12.99 -14.61 -0.40
C ALA A 199 -13.79 -14.41 0.91
N ARG A 200 -13.92 -13.17 1.40
CA ARG A 200 -14.67 -12.82 2.62
C ARG A 200 -16.16 -12.58 2.37
N GLN A 201 -16.62 -12.67 1.12
CA GLN A 201 -18.04 -12.51 0.75
C GLN A 201 -18.78 -13.82 0.51
N VAL A 202 -18.05 -14.95 0.45
CA VAL A 202 -18.61 -16.30 0.36
C VAL A 202 -18.87 -16.83 1.77
#